data_AF-A0A1G7ZDR4-F1
#
_entry.id   AF-A0A1G7ZDR4-F1
#
_cell.length_a   1.000
_cell.length_b   1.000
_cell.length_c   1.000
_cell.angle_alpha   90.00
_cell.angle_beta   90.00
_cell.angle_gamma   90.00
#
_symmetry.space_group_name_H-M   'P 1'
#
loop_
_entity.id
_entity.type
_entity.pdbx_description
1 polymer ?
#
loop_
_entity_poly.entity_id
_entity_poly.type
_entity_poly.pdbx_seq_one_letter_code
_entity_poly.pdbx_strand_id
1 'polypeptide(L)'
;MENPAFKTALGLLLKSMTQDDEAKQKSNNQVILPIGKTPQVLLDLGMPDLQLAITGKVVGKVYFEHGIPKGTLERIYAMLEMPKAVFKGHLDNPGSAVLTYEVKNMAPIIIAVHPNKQMGRLSYNNVASVYAKSTAGRESIEDRWTREGLLLWAASAVPAVPVALKLVGQK
;
A
#
# COMPACT_ATOMS: atom_id res chain seq x y z
N MET A 1 -4.82 -14.16 1.69
CA MET A 1 -3.58 -14.95 1.87
C MET A 1 -2.49 -14.42 0.95
N GLU A 2 -1.30 -14.13 1.49
CA GLU A 2 -0.10 -13.72 0.74
C GLU A 2 0.35 -14.83 -0.23
N ASN A 3 0.90 -14.45 -1.38
CA ASN A 3 1.59 -15.38 -2.28
C ASN A 3 3.00 -15.68 -1.73
N PRO A 4 3.33 -16.93 -1.37
CA PRO A 4 4.63 -17.28 -0.80
C PRO A 4 5.81 -17.01 -1.77
N ALA A 5 5.57 -16.96 -3.08
CA ALA A 5 6.60 -16.68 -4.07
C ALA A 5 6.91 -15.18 -4.23
N PHE A 6 6.09 -14.29 -3.67
CA PHE A 6 6.19 -12.85 -3.94
C PHE A 6 7.55 -12.27 -3.56
N LYS A 7 8.04 -12.56 -2.35
CA LYS A 7 9.32 -12.01 -1.85
C LYS A 7 10.52 -12.46 -2.69
N THR A 8 10.54 -13.73 -3.08
CA THR A 8 11.57 -14.29 -3.97
C THR A 8 11.52 -13.64 -5.35
N ALA A 9 10.33 -13.53 -5.95
CA ALA A 9 10.15 -12.91 -7.26
C ALA A 9 10.55 -11.42 -7.24
N LEU A 10 10.19 -10.69 -6.19
CA LEU A 10 10.60 -9.31 -5.98
C LEU A 10 12.13 -9.18 -5.88
N GLY A 11 12.78 -10.06 -5.13
CA GLY A 11 14.24 -10.07 -5.01
C GLY A 11 14.95 -10.33 -6.34
N LEU A 12 14.45 -11.28 -7.14
CA LEU A 12 14.99 -11.58 -8.46
C LEU A 12 14.79 -10.41 -9.43
N LEU A 13 13.62 -9.78 -9.41
CA LEU A 13 13.32 -8.61 -10.24
C LEU A 13 14.22 -7.42 -9.88
N LEU A 14 14.38 -7.11 -8.59
CA LEU A 14 15.27 -6.00 -8.19
C LEU A 14 16.72 -6.28 -8.58
N LYS A 15 17.18 -7.52 -8.45
CA LYS A 15 18.53 -7.92 -8.89
C LYS A 15 18.69 -7.82 -10.43
N SER A 16 17.65 -8.11 -11.21
CA SER A 16 17.72 -7.95 -12.67
C SER A 16 17.69 -6.48 -13.10
N MET A 17 17.01 -5.61 -12.34
CA MET A 17 16.94 -4.17 -12.62
C MET A 17 18.25 -3.41 -12.37
N THR A 18 19.13 -3.93 -11.51
CA THR A 18 20.45 -3.32 -11.26
C THR A 18 21.48 -3.66 -12.34
N GLN A 19 21.10 -4.40 -13.38
CA GLN A 19 21.97 -4.69 -14.53
C GLN A 19 21.67 -3.65 -15.62
N ASP A 20 22.69 -2.90 -16.05
CA ASP A 20 22.56 -1.90 -17.13
C ASP A 20 22.37 -2.59 -18.50
N ASP A 21 21.11 -2.84 -18.84
CA ASP A 21 20.67 -3.38 -20.12
C ASP A 21 19.26 -2.86 -20.43
N GLU A 22 19.15 -1.97 -21.41
CA GLU A 22 17.89 -1.32 -21.77
C GLU A 22 16.81 -2.31 -22.24
N ALA A 23 17.19 -3.41 -22.89
CA ALA A 23 16.25 -4.44 -23.33
C ALA A 23 15.68 -5.20 -22.11
N LYS A 24 16.53 -5.45 -21.10
CA LYS A 24 16.06 -5.98 -19.80
C LYS A 24 15.20 -4.99 -19.04
N GLN A 25 15.44 -3.68 -19.15
CA GLN A 25 14.59 -2.69 -18.49
C GLN A 25 13.15 -2.72 -19.03
N LYS A 26 12.98 -2.83 -20.35
CA LYS A 26 11.65 -2.96 -20.97
C LYS A 26 10.94 -4.26 -20.57
N SER A 27 11.66 -5.39 -20.50
CA SER A 27 11.06 -6.66 -20.07
C SER A 27 10.70 -6.66 -18.57
N ASN A 28 11.57 -6.12 -17.71
CA ASN A 28 11.33 -5.96 -16.28
C ASN A 28 10.06 -5.15 -16.00
N ASN A 29 9.79 -4.10 -16.78
CA ASN A 29 8.59 -3.27 -16.62
C ASN A 29 7.28 -4.02 -16.86
N GLN A 30 7.32 -5.06 -17.69
CA GLN A 30 6.15 -5.88 -18.05
C GLN A 30 5.93 -7.06 -17.09
N VAL A 31 6.91 -7.38 -16.23
CA VAL A 31 6.77 -8.46 -15.25
C VAL A 31 5.60 -8.12 -14.31
N ILE A 32 4.69 -9.07 -14.15
CA ILE A 32 3.57 -8.99 -13.21
C ILE A 32 3.92 -9.87 -12.02
N LEU A 33 3.86 -9.30 -10.83
CA LEU A 33 4.14 -10.00 -9.57
C LEU A 33 2.82 -10.12 -8.81
N PRO A 34 2.19 -11.31 -8.79
CA PRO A 34 1.04 -11.57 -7.93
C PRO A 34 1.46 -11.50 -6.46
N ILE A 35 0.80 -10.66 -5.69
CA ILE A 35 1.07 -10.40 -4.27
C ILE A 35 0.31 -11.39 -3.39
N GLY A 36 -0.94 -11.72 -3.72
CA GLY A 36 -1.81 -12.56 -2.90
C GLY A 36 -3.28 -12.36 -3.23
N LYS A 37 -4.18 -12.95 -2.44
CA LYS A 37 -5.62 -12.68 -2.52
C LYS A 37 -5.94 -11.24 -2.09
N THR A 38 -7.08 -10.70 -2.48
CA THR A 38 -7.53 -9.41 -1.94
C THR A 38 -7.90 -9.56 -0.46
N PRO A 39 -7.37 -8.72 0.45
CA PRO A 39 -7.73 -8.77 1.87
C PRO A 39 -9.20 -8.48 2.13
N GLN A 40 -9.74 -9.05 3.20
CA GLN A 40 -11.16 -8.96 3.52
C GLN A 40 -11.66 -7.51 3.64
N VAL A 41 -10.88 -6.63 4.27
CA VAL A 41 -11.22 -5.20 4.40
C VAL A 41 -11.45 -4.52 3.05
N LEU A 42 -10.76 -4.93 1.97
CA LEU A 42 -10.98 -4.37 0.64
C LEU A 42 -12.17 -5.04 -0.07
N LEU A 43 -12.39 -6.34 0.16
CA LEU A 43 -13.57 -7.05 -0.34
C LEU A 43 -14.86 -6.45 0.24
N ASP A 44 -14.88 -6.17 1.54
CA ASP A 44 -16.01 -5.56 2.25
C ASP A 44 -16.34 -4.15 1.71
N LEU A 45 -15.33 -3.47 1.17
CA LEU A 45 -15.46 -2.17 0.50
C LEU A 45 -15.80 -2.26 -0.99
N GLY A 46 -16.14 -3.46 -1.48
CA GLY A 46 -16.60 -3.69 -2.85
C GLY A 46 -15.48 -3.91 -3.88
N MET A 47 -14.24 -4.13 -3.44
CA MET A 47 -13.18 -4.56 -4.35
C MET A 47 -13.47 -6.00 -4.81
N PRO A 48 -13.34 -6.33 -6.11
CA PRO A 48 -13.69 -7.65 -6.59
C PRO A 48 -12.73 -8.72 -6.05
N ASP A 49 -13.20 -9.96 -5.93
CA ASP A 49 -12.38 -11.10 -5.51
C ASP A 49 -11.44 -11.55 -6.63
N LEU A 50 -10.41 -10.74 -6.87
CA LEU A 50 -9.29 -10.98 -7.78
C LEU A 50 -7.99 -11.00 -6.98
N GLN A 51 -6.93 -11.55 -7.57
CA GLN A 51 -5.61 -11.45 -6.95
C GLN A 51 -5.09 -10.01 -6.98
N LEU A 52 -4.39 -9.62 -5.92
CA LEU A 52 -3.56 -8.43 -5.92
C LEU A 52 -2.30 -8.68 -6.75
N ALA A 53 -1.90 -7.72 -7.55
CA ALA A 53 -0.64 -7.76 -8.27
C ALA A 53 0.00 -6.38 -8.37
N ILE A 54 1.32 -6.36 -8.61
CA ILE A 54 2.10 -5.16 -8.89
C ILE A 54 2.95 -5.41 -10.14
N THR A 55 3.15 -4.38 -10.96
CA THR A 55 4.05 -4.47 -12.12
C THR A 55 5.48 -4.16 -11.73
N GLY A 56 6.44 -4.71 -12.47
CA GLY A 56 7.85 -4.36 -12.31
C GLY A 56 8.10 -2.88 -12.57
N LYS A 57 7.32 -2.23 -13.45
CA LYS A 57 7.37 -0.77 -13.62
C LYS A 57 7.08 -0.02 -12.30
N VAL A 58 6.04 -0.43 -11.57
CA VAL A 58 5.71 0.19 -10.28
C VAL A 58 6.77 -0.18 -9.24
N VAL A 59 7.24 -1.42 -9.19
CA VAL A 59 8.34 -1.82 -8.28
C VAL A 59 9.58 -0.95 -8.48
N GLY A 60 10.02 -0.77 -9.74
CA GLY A 60 11.18 0.05 -10.07
C GLY A 60 10.98 1.50 -9.62
N LYS A 61 9.84 2.10 -9.94
CA LYS A 61 9.50 3.45 -9.49
C LYS A 61 9.51 3.59 -7.97
N VAL A 62 8.89 2.65 -7.26
CA VAL A 62 8.78 2.68 -5.79
C VAL A 62 10.15 2.53 -5.13
N TYR A 63 11.00 1.62 -5.64
CA TYR A 63 12.31 1.35 -5.09
C TYR A 63 13.34 2.43 -5.44
N PHE A 64 13.48 2.78 -6.73
CA PHE A 64 14.53 3.68 -7.21
C PHE A 64 14.16 5.16 -7.15
N GLU A 65 12.92 5.54 -7.47
CA GLU A 65 12.49 6.96 -7.47
C GLU A 65 11.93 7.39 -6.12
N HIS A 66 11.05 6.58 -5.53
CA HIS A 66 10.45 6.90 -4.23
C HIS A 66 11.32 6.49 -3.05
N GLY A 67 12.39 5.71 -3.25
CA GLY A 67 13.31 5.30 -2.19
C GLY A 67 12.64 4.49 -1.08
N ILE A 68 11.59 3.73 -1.40
CA ILE A 68 10.94 2.81 -0.46
C ILE A 68 11.78 1.52 -0.43
N PRO A 69 12.27 1.08 0.74
CA PRO A 69 13.21 -0.03 0.81
C PRO A 69 12.53 -1.36 0.45
N LYS A 70 13.34 -2.31 -0.02
CA LYS A 70 12.88 -3.66 -0.40
C LYS A 70 12.06 -4.32 0.71
N GLY A 71 12.49 -4.23 1.97
CA GLY A 71 11.77 -4.83 3.09
C GLY A 71 10.35 -4.29 3.24
N THR A 72 10.11 -3.01 2.93
CA THR A 72 8.75 -2.43 2.94
C THR A 72 7.93 -2.96 1.76
N LEU A 73 8.52 -3.08 0.57
CA LEU A 73 7.86 -3.70 -0.58
C LEU A 73 7.47 -5.18 -0.29
N GLU A 74 8.34 -5.94 0.36
CA GLU A 74 8.08 -7.33 0.79
C GLU A 74 6.92 -7.45 1.78
N ARG A 75 6.54 -6.36 2.47
CA ARG A 75 5.42 -6.32 3.44
C ARG A 75 4.13 -5.72 2.87
N ILE A 76 4.06 -5.43 1.56
CA ILE A 76 2.86 -4.82 0.94
C ILE A 76 1.58 -5.58 1.29
N TYR A 77 1.60 -6.92 1.24
CA TYR A 77 0.41 -7.70 1.58
C TYR A 77 -0.04 -7.45 3.03
N ALA A 78 0.88 -7.51 3.99
CA ALA A 78 0.56 -7.26 5.40
C ALA A 78 0.03 -5.83 5.65
N MET A 79 0.59 -4.83 4.96
CA MET A 79 0.13 -3.45 5.03
C MET A 79 -1.29 -3.26 4.46
N LEU A 80 -1.66 -4.05 3.43
CA LEU A 80 -3.01 -4.05 2.85
C LEU A 80 -4.00 -4.87 3.67
N GLU A 81 -3.52 -5.90 4.38
CA GLU A 81 -4.34 -6.76 5.24
C GLU A 81 -4.71 -6.09 6.56
N MET A 82 -3.80 -5.30 7.12
CA MET A 82 -4.02 -4.53 8.34
C MET A 82 -3.74 -3.03 8.11
N PRO A 83 -4.58 -2.34 7.32
CA PRO A 83 -4.41 -0.93 7.06
C PRO A 83 -4.81 -0.09 8.28
N LYS A 84 -4.31 1.14 8.35
CA LYS A 84 -4.78 2.13 9.33
C LYS A 84 -6.15 2.67 8.93
N ALA A 85 -6.30 3.01 7.65
CA ALA A 85 -7.55 3.48 7.07
C ALA A 85 -7.57 3.22 5.57
N VAL A 86 -8.77 3.16 5.00
CA VAL A 86 -9.00 3.05 3.56
C VAL A 86 -9.85 4.23 3.12
N PHE A 87 -9.37 4.94 2.10
CA PHE A 87 -10.03 6.07 1.50
C PHE A 87 -10.43 5.76 0.07
N LYS A 88 -11.42 6.49 -0.44
CA LYS A 88 -11.78 6.49 -1.85
C LYS A 88 -10.61 7.02 -2.68
N GLY A 89 -10.30 6.32 -3.77
CA GLY A 89 -9.37 6.80 -4.79
C GLY A 89 -9.85 8.10 -5.44
N HIS A 90 -9.00 8.74 -6.24
CA HIS A 90 -9.37 9.95 -6.98
C HIS A 90 -10.52 9.67 -7.97
N LEU A 91 -11.38 10.67 -8.23
CA LEU A 91 -12.54 10.55 -9.13
C LEU A 91 -12.19 9.97 -10.50
N ASP A 92 -11.03 10.31 -11.06
CA ASP A 92 -10.59 9.85 -12.39
C ASP A 92 -9.94 8.46 -12.38
N ASN A 93 -9.71 7.87 -11.21
CA ASN A 93 -9.14 6.54 -11.04
C ASN A 93 -9.90 5.77 -9.95
N PRO A 94 -10.94 4.99 -10.33
CA PRO A 94 -11.68 4.20 -9.35
C PRO A 94 -10.74 3.26 -8.60
N GLY A 95 -10.88 3.19 -7.29
CA GLY A 95 -10.06 2.33 -6.43
C GLY A 95 -9.99 2.80 -4.99
N SER A 96 -9.03 2.25 -4.26
CA SER A 96 -8.81 2.50 -2.84
C SER A 96 -7.44 3.10 -2.61
N ALA A 97 -7.37 4.16 -1.80
CA ALA A 97 -6.13 4.67 -1.23
C ALA A 97 -6.00 4.11 0.20
N VAL A 98 -5.07 3.19 0.38
CA VAL A 98 -4.84 2.50 1.66
C VAL A 98 -3.76 3.23 2.43
N LEU A 99 -4.14 3.81 3.56
CA LEU A 99 -3.22 4.44 4.51
C LEU A 99 -2.67 3.38 5.46
N THR A 100 -1.34 3.32 5.58
CA THR A 100 -0.65 2.31 6.40
C THR A 100 -0.09 2.92 7.68
N TYR A 101 0.29 2.07 8.64
CA TYR A 101 1.06 2.48 9.83
C TYR A 101 2.55 2.69 9.54
N GLU A 102 3.04 2.21 8.39
CA GLU A 102 4.43 2.32 7.99
C GLU A 102 4.72 3.73 7.49
N VAL A 103 5.91 4.25 7.81
CA VAL A 103 6.30 5.62 7.50
C VAL A 103 7.63 5.66 6.75
N LYS A 104 7.78 6.67 5.90
CA LYS A 104 9.07 7.09 5.34
C LYS A 104 9.22 8.58 5.58
N ASN A 105 10.32 8.98 6.21
CA ASN A 105 10.60 10.39 6.57
C ASN A 105 9.43 11.04 7.34
N MET A 106 8.89 10.33 8.33
CA MET A 106 7.71 10.74 9.13
C MET A 106 6.39 10.89 8.35
N ALA A 107 6.38 10.62 7.04
CA ALA A 107 5.18 10.61 6.24
C ALA A 107 4.62 9.18 6.13
N PRO A 108 3.31 8.97 6.30
CA PRO A 108 2.72 7.65 6.14
C PRO A 108 2.84 7.16 4.70
N ILE A 109 3.04 5.85 4.56
CA ILE A 109 3.02 5.18 3.27
C ILE A 109 1.57 4.93 2.87
N ILE A 110 1.26 5.30 1.63
CA ILE A 110 -0.03 5.13 0.98
C ILE A 110 0.14 4.14 -0.15
N ILE A 111 -0.78 3.17 -0.24
CA ILE A 111 -0.86 2.18 -1.31
C ILE A 111 -2.14 2.43 -2.11
N ALA A 112 -2.01 2.78 -3.39
CA ALA A 112 -3.18 2.92 -4.26
C ALA A 112 -3.48 1.58 -4.96
N VAL A 113 -4.71 1.09 -4.83
CA VAL A 113 -5.18 -0.16 -5.42
C VAL A 113 -6.33 0.11 -6.39
N HIS A 114 -6.14 -0.24 -7.66
CA HIS A 114 -7.15 -0.10 -8.71
C HIS A 114 -7.80 -1.47 -8.97
N PRO A 115 -9.13 -1.59 -8.95
CA PRO A 115 -9.82 -2.85 -9.11
C PRO A 115 -9.84 -3.30 -10.59
N ASN A 116 -9.94 -4.61 -10.80
CA ASN A 116 -10.22 -5.23 -12.10
C ASN A 116 -9.39 -4.68 -13.28
N LYS A 117 -8.08 -4.50 -13.08
CA LYS A 117 -7.18 -4.07 -14.15
C LYS A 117 -6.72 -5.28 -14.96
N GLN A 118 -6.96 -5.25 -16.26
CA GLN A 118 -6.40 -6.23 -17.18
C GLN A 118 -4.88 -6.05 -17.27
N MET A 119 -4.12 -7.09 -16.96
CA MET A 119 -2.66 -7.13 -17.02
C MET A 119 -2.22 -8.45 -17.65
N GLY A 120 -1.73 -8.38 -18.88
CA GLY A 120 -1.51 -9.57 -19.70
C GLY A 120 -2.85 -10.24 -20.04
N ARG A 121 -2.98 -11.53 -19.73
CA ARG A 121 -4.18 -12.35 -20.03
C ARG A 121 -5.18 -12.44 -18.87
N LEU A 122 -4.86 -11.87 -17.70
CA LEU A 122 -5.66 -11.97 -16.48
C LEU A 122 -6.04 -10.58 -15.97
N SER A 123 -7.05 -10.52 -15.11
CA SER A 123 -7.44 -9.31 -14.38
C SER A 123 -6.99 -9.41 -12.92
N TYR A 124 -6.54 -8.28 -12.37
CA TYR A 124 -6.04 -8.17 -11.01
C TYR A 124 -6.59 -6.93 -10.32
N ASN A 125 -6.57 -6.94 -9.00
CA ASN A 125 -6.56 -5.71 -8.23
C ASN A 125 -5.12 -5.19 -8.23
N ASN A 126 -4.88 -4.13 -8.98
CA ASN A 126 -3.54 -3.65 -9.28
C ASN A 126 -3.07 -2.65 -8.21
N VAL A 127 -1.97 -2.96 -7.54
CA VAL A 127 -1.22 -1.97 -6.75
C VAL A 127 -0.57 -0.98 -7.72
N ALA A 128 -1.25 0.15 -7.91
CA ALA A 128 -0.89 1.14 -8.92
C ALA A 128 0.23 2.08 -8.46
N SER A 129 0.35 2.31 -7.15
CA SER A 129 1.45 3.08 -6.57
C SER A 129 1.64 2.78 -5.09
N VAL A 130 2.86 2.99 -4.60
CA VAL A 130 3.23 2.96 -3.19
C VAL A 130 4.14 4.16 -2.92
N TYR A 131 3.76 5.06 -2.04
CA TYR A 131 4.52 6.29 -1.83
C TYR A 131 4.26 6.88 -0.45
N ALA A 132 5.25 7.60 0.07
CA ALA A 132 5.08 8.38 1.28
C ALA A 132 4.40 9.70 0.92
N LYS A 133 3.34 10.08 1.63
CA LYS A 133 2.65 11.35 1.38
C LYS A 133 2.81 12.27 2.59
N SER A 134 3.63 13.30 2.41
CA SER A 134 3.83 14.33 3.43
C SER A 134 2.54 15.12 3.65
N THR A 135 2.37 15.58 4.89
CA THR A 135 1.33 16.49 5.31
C THR A 135 1.69 17.90 4.84
N ALA A 136 0.79 18.58 4.14
CA ALA A 136 1.01 19.97 3.73
C ALA A 136 0.57 20.90 4.87
N GLY A 137 1.52 21.58 5.50
CA GLY A 137 1.24 22.45 6.65
C GLY A 137 0.93 21.68 7.92
N ARG A 138 -0.09 22.11 8.69
CA ARG A 138 -0.44 21.54 10.00
C ARG A 138 -1.50 20.42 9.94
N GLU A 139 -2.13 20.20 8.80
CA GLU A 139 -3.19 19.19 8.63
C GLU A 139 -2.59 17.89 8.10
N SER A 140 -2.91 16.76 8.74
CA SER A 140 -2.47 15.47 8.24
C SER A 140 -3.24 15.07 6.98
N ILE A 141 -2.66 14.19 6.16
CA ILE A 141 -3.35 13.70 4.96
C ILE A 141 -4.64 12.93 5.32
N GLU A 142 -4.60 12.24 6.45
CA GLU A 142 -5.74 11.49 7.01
C GLU A 142 -6.87 12.43 7.42
N ASP A 143 -6.55 13.49 8.16
CA ASP A 143 -7.54 14.49 8.58
C ASP A 143 -8.18 15.15 7.36
N ARG A 144 -7.34 15.55 6.40
CA ARG A 144 -7.81 16.19 5.17
C ARG A 144 -8.76 15.29 4.38
N TRP A 145 -8.38 14.05 4.12
CA TRP A 145 -9.21 13.12 3.35
C TRP A 145 -10.48 12.70 4.09
N THR A 146 -10.44 12.64 5.42
CA THR A 146 -11.63 12.42 6.25
C THR A 146 -12.60 13.61 6.12
N ARG A 147 -12.09 14.84 6.23
CA ARG A 147 -12.86 16.08 6.05
C ARG A 147 -13.44 16.21 4.64
N GLU A 148 -12.73 15.74 3.63
CA GLU A 148 -13.20 15.68 2.23
C GLU A 148 -14.25 14.57 1.98
N GLY A 149 -14.60 13.78 3.01
CA GLY A 149 -15.61 12.71 2.90
C GLY A 149 -15.12 11.50 2.12
N LEU A 150 -13.80 11.28 2.04
CA LEU A 150 -13.20 10.17 1.30
C LEU A 150 -13.04 8.91 2.15
N LEU A 151 -13.20 9.00 3.48
CA LEU A 151 -13.02 7.85 4.37
C LEU A 151 -14.06 6.76 4.07
N LEU A 152 -13.59 5.56 3.78
CA LEU A 152 -14.44 4.37 3.58
C LEU A 152 -14.42 3.46 4.80
N TRP A 153 -13.25 3.35 5.44
CA TRP A 153 -13.04 2.50 6.61
C TRP A 153 -11.84 2.99 7.41
N ALA A 154 -11.89 2.86 8.73
CA ALA A 154 -10.75 3.08 9.61
C ALA A 154 -10.63 1.92 10.61
N ALA A 155 -9.40 1.54 10.94
CA ALA A 155 -9.17 0.59 12.01
C ALA A 155 -9.74 1.17 13.31
N SER A 156 -10.53 0.39 14.03
CA SER A 156 -10.96 0.79 15.38
C SER A 156 -9.70 1.04 16.19
N ALA A 157 -9.58 2.23 16.78
CA ALA A 157 -8.46 2.55 17.65
C ALA A 157 -8.32 1.44 18.68
N VAL A 158 -7.12 0.88 18.84
CA VAL A 158 -6.80 0.16 20.07
C VAL A 158 -7.16 1.13 21.19
N PRO A 159 -8.10 0.81 22.10
CA PRO A 159 -8.49 1.74 23.14
C PRO A 159 -7.21 2.15 23.86
N ALA A 160 -6.95 3.45 23.89
CA ALA A 160 -5.86 3.99 24.68
C ALA A 160 -6.06 3.43 26.10
N VAL A 161 -5.12 2.60 26.55
CA VAL A 161 -5.13 2.12 27.94
C VAL A 161 -5.21 3.39 28.79
N PRO A 162 -6.28 3.60 29.58
CA PRO A 162 -6.34 4.77 30.42
C PRO A 162 -5.17 4.66 31.38
N VAL A 163 -4.21 5.59 31.27
CA VAL A 163 -3.22 5.80 32.31
C VAL A 163 -4.03 6.19 33.54
N ALA A 164 -4.24 5.22 34.42
CA ALA A 164 -4.81 5.45 35.73
C ALA A 164 -3.84 6.37 36.47
N LEU A 165 -4.11 7.67 36.44
CA LEU A 165 -3.47 8.63 37.30
C LEU A 165 -3.89 8.27 38.74
N LYS A 166 -3.06 7.49 39.44
CA LYS A 166 -3.17 7.36 40.90
C LYS A 166 -2.80 8.70 41.51
N LEU A 167 -3.79 9.57 41.67
CA LEU A 167 -3.77 10.56 42.74
C LEU A 167 -3.93 9.81 44.06
N VAL A 168 -2.81 9.44 44.67
CA VAL A 168 -2.72 9.26 46.12
C VAL A 168 -2.29 10.64 46.62
N GLY A 169 -3.20 11.46 47.13
CA GLY A 169 -3.74 11.30 48.47
C GLY A 169 -2.73 11.87 49.45
N GLN A 170 -2.77 13.19 49.67
CA GLN A 170 -3.02 13.79 50.98
C GLN A 170 -2.46 12.99 52.17
N LYS A 171 -1.40 13.51 52.77
CA LYS A 171 -1.34 13.83 54.20
C LYS A 171 -0.44 15.05 54.39
#